data_AF-A0A2I2G3U6-F1
#
_entry.id   AF-A0A2I2G3U6-F1
#
_cell.length_a   1.000
_cell.length_b   1.000
_cell.length_c   1.000
_cell.angle_alpha   90.00
_cell.angle_beta   90.00
_cell.angle_gamma   90.00
#
_symmetry.space_group_name_H-M   'P 1'
#
loop_
_entity.id
_entity.type
_entity.pdbx_description
1 polymer ?
#
loop_
_entity_poly.entity_id
_entity_poly.type
_entity_poly.pdbx_seq_one_letter_code
_entity_poly.pdbx_strand_id
1 'polypeptide(L)'
;MISKSAPSFTFVPVNLADPKEYSEFQRQRTICGWAFSDETLAFYREKQEQKLKSLFWITITNPGASSAETPNAESEPAESTLRVGHISLDSYTDPPHSPEIVAEDKSTLAIQNFFILPEHRKLGLGHAVMEKLEDVARTEPYGSPNCQFLALSTLTKKYVYDEGPEWRGLWAKFGLPAPDFSAHTWYEKRGYEMFKEEPRYPVTNEDGFTALLVMALMKKRIG
;
A
#
# COMPACT_ATOMS: atom_id res chain seq x y z
N MET A 1 7.65 30.50 -4.87
CA MET A 1 7.97 29.08 -5.13
C MET A 1 6.78 28.48 -5.85
N ILE A 2 6.95 28.01 -7.09
CA ILE A 2 5.88 27.31 -7.81
C ILE A 2 5.76 25.92 -7.17
N SER A 3 4.65 25.68 -6.46
CA SER A 3 4.31 24.35 -5.98
C SER A 3 4.18 23.42 -7.20
N LYS A 4 5.11 22.49 -7.39
CA LYS A 4 4.97 21.46 -8.43
C LYS A 4 3.79 20.58 -8.04
N SER A 5 2.74 20.57 -8.87
CA SER A 5 1.59 19.68 -8.71
C SER A 5 2.05 18.21 -8.75
N ALA A 6 1.28 17.33 -8.10
CA ALA A 6 1.53 15.91 -8.19
C ALA A 6 1.50 15.42 -9.65
N PRO A 7 2.31 14.41 -10.02
CA PRO A 7 2.23 13.82 -11.34
C PRO A 7 0.83 13.23 -11.56
N SER A 8 0.32 13.34 -12.78
CA SER A 8 -0.92 12.68 -13.18
C SER A 8 -0.76 11.16 -13.07
N PHE A 9 -1.76 10.49 -12.50
CA PHE A 9 -1.74 9.04 -12.33
C PHE A 9 -3.12 8.41 -12.57
N THR A 10 -3.12 7.13 -12.91
CA THR A 10 -4.33 6.31 -12.99
C THR A 10 -4.20 5.05 -12.14
N PHE A 11 -5.35 4.50 -11.77
CA PHE A 11 -5.43 3.16 -11.20
C PHE A 11 -5.73 2.18 -12.33
N VAL A 12 -4.92 1.14 -12.45
CA VAL A 12 -5.13 0.03 -13.38
C VAL A 12 -5.26 -1.24 -12.54
N PRO A 13 -6.36 -2.01 -12.65
CA PRO A 13 -6.50 -3.26 -11.91
C PRO A 13 -5.31 -4.19 -12.15
N VAL A 14 -4.75 -4.78 -11.09
CA VAL A 14 -3.68 -5.77 -11.20
C VAL A 14 -4.29 -7.12 -11.57
N ASN A 15 -3.70 -7.80 -12.55
CA ASN A 15 -4.02 -9.17 -12.90
C ASN A 15 -2.92 -10.13 -12.43
N LEU A 16 -3.03 -10.67 -11.21
CA LEU A 16 -2.05 -11.64 -10.69
C LEU A 16 -2.06 -13.00 -11.41
N ALA A 17 -2.98 -13.24 -12.33
CA ALA A 17 -2.92 -14.42 -13.21
C ALA A 17 -2.03 -14.19 -14.45
N ASP A 18 -1.72 -12.93 -14.79
CA ASP A 18 -0.74 -12.59 -15.83
C ASP A 18 0.69 -12.73 -15.26
N PRO A 19 1.56 -13.60 -15.84
CA PRO A 19 2.91 -13.81 -15.34
C PRO A 19 3.78 -12.53 -15.30
N LYS A 20 3.59 -11.59 -16.23
CA LYS A 20 4.34 -10.33 -16.27
C LYS A 20 3.93 -9.41 -15.13
N GLU A 21 2.62 -9.29 -14.89
CA GLU A 21 2.10 -8.50 -13.77
C GLU A 21 2.45 -9.11 -12.42
N TYR A 22 2.35 -10.43 -12.30
CA TYR A 22 2.80 -11.16 -11.11
C TYR A 22 4.26 -10.86 -10.80
N SER A 23 5.13 -11.00 -11.80
CA SER A 23 6.58 -10.77 -11.64
C SER A 23 6.89 -9.34 -11.20
N GLU A 24 6.21 -8.35 -11.81
CA GLU A 24 6.38 -6.96 -11.42
C GLU A 24 5.82 -6.69 -10.01
N PHE A 25 4.70 -7.31 -9.64
CA PHE A 25 4.11 -7.15 -8.32
C PHE A 25 5.02 -7.72 -7.26
N GLN A 26 5.53 -8.94 -7.48
CA GLN A 26 6.51 -9.58 -6.63
C GLN A 26 7.76 -8.71 -6.47
N ARG A 27 8.30 -8.16 -7.58
CA ARG A 27 9.45 -7.27 -7.53
C ARG A 27 9.20 -6.06 -6.60
N GLN A 28 8.07 -5.38 -6.75
CA GLN A 28 7.73 -4.23 -5.89
C GLN A 28 7.49 -4.64 -4.42
N ARG A 29 6.85 -5.80 -4.18
CA ARG A 29 6.66 -6.35 -2.82
C ARG A 29 7.99 -6.72 -2.16
N THR A 30 8.94 -7.27 -2.91
CA THR A 30 10.29 -7.55 -2.43
C THR A 30 11.02 -6.26 -2.05
N ILE A 31 10.92 -5.20 -2.86
CA ILE A 31 11.46 -3.87 -2.52
C ILE A 31 10.76 -3.29 -1.28
N CYS A 32 9.47 -3.55 -1.11
CA CYS A 32 8.73 -3.16 0.08
C CYS A 32 9.20 -3.88 1.35
N GLY A 33 9.79 -5.08 1.22
CA GLY A 33 10.40 -5.81 2.33
C GLY A 33 9.43 -6.63 3.19
N TRP A 34 8.15 -6.77 2.80
CA TRP A 34 7.19 -7.63 3.50
C TRP A 34 6.20 -8.32 2.55
N ALA A 35 5.62 -9.45 2.98
CA ALA A 35 4.52 -10.13 2.26
C ALA A 35 4.75 -10.20 0.73
N PHE A 36 5.87 -10.81 0.35
CA PHE A 36 6.39 -10.94 -1.02
C PHE A 36 6.63 -12.41 -1.45
N SER A 37 6.35 -13.38 -0.58
CA SER A 37 6.48 -14.80 -0.89
C SER A 37 5.42 -15.27 -1.88
N ASP A 38 5.73 -16.28 -2.70
CA ASP A 38 4.77 -16.84 -3.66
C ASP A 38 3.47 -17.30 -3.00
N GLU A 39 3.55 -17.86 -1.80
CA GLU A 39 2.39 -18.24 -0.99
C GLU A 39 1.49 -17.03 -0.69
N THR A 40 2.10 -15.89 -0.28
CA THR A 40 1.35 -14.66 -0.01
C THR A 40 0.68 -14.12 -1.28
N LEU A 41 1.39 -14.16 -2.42
CA LEU A 41 0.87 -13.65 -3.68
C LEU A 41 -0.23 -14.55 -4.25
N ALA A 42 -0.10 -15.87 -4.10
CA ALA A 42 -1.15 -16.84 -4.44
C ALA A 42 -2.42 -16.60 -3.61
N PHE A 43 -2.27 -16.33 -2.31
CA PHE A 43 -3.39 -15.94 -1.45
C PHE A 43 -4.04 -14.64 -1.92
N TYR A 44 -3.26 -13.61 -2.29
CA TYR A 44 -3.82 -12.37 -2.84
C TYR A 44 -4.60 -12.60 -4.13
N ARG A 45 -4.10 -13.46 -5.02
CA ARG A 45 -4.80 -13.85 -6.25
C ARG A 45 -6.14 -14.53 -5.94
N GLU A 46 -6.16 -15.49 -5.01
CA GLU A 46 -7.40 -16.15 -4.58
C GLU A 46 -8.43 -15.12 -4.07
N LYS A 47 -7.98 -14.12 -3.30
CA LYS A 47 -8.85 -13.05 -2.80
C LYS A 47 -9.33 -12.09 -3.89
N GLN A 48 -8.58 -11.90 -4.98
CA GLN A 48 -9.06 -11.18 -6.17
C GLN A 48 -10.16 -11.99 -6.87
N GLU A 49 -9.97 -13.30 -7.05
CA GLU A 49 -10.95 -14.20 -7.67
C GLU A 49 -12.27 -14.24 -6.87
N GLN A 50 -12.19 -14.17 -5.54
CA GLN A 50 -13.33 -14.05 -4.63
C GLN A 50 -13.96 -12.65 -4.58
N LYS A 51 -13.41 -11.66 -5.31
CA LYS A 51 -13.81 -10.24 -5.28
C LYS A 51 -13.71 -9.60 -3.88
N LEU A 52 -12.84 -10.14 -3.03
CA LEU A 52 -12.55 -9.59 -1.71
C LEU A 52 -11.39 -8.58 -1.75
N LYS A 53 -10.49 -8.73 -2.72
CA LYS A 53 -9.32 -7.88 -2.94
C LYS A 53 -9.44 -7.07 -4.22
N SER A 54 -9.49 -5.73 -4.13
CA SER A 54 -9.38 -4.85 -5.29
C SER A 54 -7.99 -4.23 -5.33
N LEU A 55 -7.07 -4.87 -6.04
CA LEU A 55 -5.67 -4.45 -6.15
C LEU A 55 -5.44 -3.63 -7.43
N PHE A 56 -4.76 -2.49 -7.29
CA PHE A 56 -4.48 -1.56 -8.37
C PHE A 56 -3.00 -1.24 -8.48
N TRP A 57 -2.52 -1.17 -9.73
CA TRP A 57 -1.32 -0.43 -10.08
C TRP A 57 -1.57 1.07 -9.95
N ILE A 58 -0.58 1.79 -9.44
CA ILE A 58 -0.47 3.24 -9.58
C ILE A 58 0.39 3.49 -10.81
N THR A 59 -0.20 3.97 -11.89
CA THR A 59 0.52 4.22 -13.14
C THR A 59 0.64 5.71 -13.43
N ILE A 60 1.81 6.16 -13.88
CA ILE A 60 2.04 7.53 -14.34
C ILE A 60 2.48 7.52 -15.80
N THR A 61 2.29 8.62 -16.52
CA THR A 61 2.87 8.79 -17.86
C THR A 61 4.39 8.83 -17.76
N ASN A 62 5.08 8.07 -18.62
CA ASN A 62 6.54 8.08 -18.70
C ASN A 62 7.02 9.43 -19.27
N PRO A 63 7.73 10.28 -18.50
CA PRO A 63 8.20 11.57 -19.00
C PRO A 63 9.25 11.44 -20.11
N GLY A 64 9.89 10.27 -20.24
CA GLY A 64 10.87 9.96 -21.28
C GLY A 64 10.27 9.43 -22.57
N ALA A 65 8.96 9.14 -22.61
CA ALA A 65 8.24 8.75 -23.81
C ALA A 65 7.85 10.00 -24.63
N SER A 66 8.83 10.84 -24.96
CA SER A 66 8.66 11.77 -26.08
C SER A 66 8.58 10.95 -27.35
N SER A 67 7.53 11.21 -28.14
CA SER A 67 7.29 10.71 -29.49
C SER A 67 8.54 10.85 -30.37
N ALA A 68 9.39 9.82 -30.39
CA ALA A 68 10.33 9.61 -31.47
C ALA A 68 9.55 8.95 -32.63
N GLU A 69 9.00 9.79 -33.51
CA GLU A 69 8.56 9.36 -34.84
C GLU A 69 9.81 8.95 -35.64
N THR A 70 10.27 7.72 -35.45
CA THR A 70 11.16 7.05 -36.40
C THR A 70 10.35 6.04 -37.19
N PRO A 71 10.04 6.30 -38.48
CA PRO A 71 9.30 5.39 -39.32
C PRO A 71 10.24 4.31 -39.86
N ASN A 72 10.64 3.36 -39.02
CA ASN A 72 11.05 1.99 -39.38
C ASN A 72 11.73 1.30 -38.20
N ALA A 73 10.95 0.56 -37.42
CA ALA A 73 11.33 -0.69 -36.77
C ALA A 73 10.07 -1.24 -36.09
N GLU A 74 9.72 -2.50 -36.34
CA GLU A 74 8.66 -3.28 -35.66
C GLU A 74 9.03 -3.52 -34.18
N SER A 75 9.19 -2.43 -33.44
CA SER A 75 9.43 -2.45 -32.01
C SER A 75 8.08 -2.26 -31.34
N GLU A 76 7.66 -3.22 -30.53
CA GLU A 76 6.54 -3.09 -29.59
C GLU A 76 6.53 -1.67 -28.98
N PRO A 77 5.39 -0.96 -28.98
CA PRO A 77 5.34 0.41 -28.53
C PRO A 77 5.84 0.46 -27.08
N ALA A 78 6.90 1.23 -26.82
CA ALA A 78 7.39 1.48 -25.48
C ALA A 78 6.20 1.92 -24.61
N GLU A 79 5.83 1.12 -23.62
CA GLU A 79 4.68 1.42 -22.77
C GLU A 79 4.84 2.84 -22.22
N SER A 80 3.97 3.74 -22.66
CA SER A 80 3.98 5.16 -22.33
C SER A 80 3.60 5.42 -20.87
N THR A 81 3.42 4.36 -20.08
CA THR A 81 3.00 4.36 -18.69
C THR A 81 3.94 3.51 -17.84
N LEU A 82 4.31 4.04 -16.67
CA LEU A 82 5.15 3.35 -15.70
C LEU A 82 4.30 2.92 -14.50
N ARG A 83 4.42 1.66 -14.06
CA ARG A 83 3.85 1.15 -12.80
C ARG A 83 4.76 1.57 -11.64
N VAL A 84 4.39 2.64 -10.94
CA VAL A 84 5.24 3.25 -9.91
C VAL A 84 4.90 2.82 -8.49
N GLY A 85 3.90 1.97 -8.33
CA GLY A 85 3.43 1.50 -7.05
C GLY A 85 2.16 0.68 -7.18
N HIS A 86 1.61 0.30 -6.05
CA HIS A 86 0.36 -0.43 -5.95
C HIS A 86 -0.40 -0.08 -4.67
N ILE A 87 -1.70 -0.30 -4.65
CA ILE A 87 -2.58 -0.14 -3.49
C ILE A 87 -3.77 -1.08 -3.64
N SER A 88 -4.33 -1.58 -2.55
CA SER A 88 -5.58 -2.32 -2.58
C SER A 88 -6.65 -1.75 -1.66
N LEU A 89 -7.89 -2.00 -2.06
CA LEU A 89 -9.10 -1.72 -1.33
C LEU A 89 -9.86 -3.03 -1.12
N ASP A 90 -9.93 -3.46 0.13
CA ASP A 90 -10.23 -4.84 0.46
C ASP A 90 -11.43 -4.94 1.41
N SER A 91 -12.28 -5.92 1.15
CA SER A 91 -13.43 -6.28 2.01
C SER A 91 -13.11 -7.47 2.91
N TYR A 92 -11.82 -7.67 3.19
CA TYR A 92 -11.29 -8.65 4.12
C TYR A 92 -9.97 -8.13 4.71
N THR A 93 -9.49 -8.79 5.76
CA THR A 93 -8.12 -8.62 6.24
C THR A 93 -7.58 -9.95 6.73
N ASP A 94 -6.25 -10.08 6.69
CA ASP A 94 -5.54 -11.24 7.22
C ASP A 94 -4.37 -10.79 8.12
N PRO A 95 -4.30 -11.25 9.39
CA PRO A 95 -5.35 -12.02 10.08
C PRO A 95 -6.69 -11.25 10.15
N PRO A 96 -7.82 -11.92 10.39
CA PRO A 96 -9.12 -11.25 10.49
C PRO A 96 -9.10 -10.16 11.56
N HIS A 97 -9.61 -8.98 11.22
CA HIS A 97 -9.84 -7.89 12.17
C HIS A 97 -11.31 -7.80 12.60
N SER A 98 -11.56 -6.96 13.59
CA SER A 98 -12.90 -6.51 13.99
C SER A 98 -13.65 -5.81 12.84
N PRO A 99 -14.99 -5.71 12.93
CA PRO A 99 -15.82 -4.92 12.02
C PRO A 99 -15.36 -3.45 11.83
N GLU A 100 -14.58 -2.92 12.77
CA GLU A 100 -13.98 -1.58 12.67
C GLU A 100 -12.91 -1.42 11.58
N ILE A 101 -12.32 -2.51 11.08
CA ILE A 101 -11.37 -2.47 9.95
C ILE A 101 -12.02 -2.88 8.63
N VAL A 102 -12.93 -3.86 8.69
CA VAL A 102 -13.71 -4.32 7.53
C VAL A 102 -15.09 -4.71 8.01
N ALA A 103 -16.12 -4.11 7.41
CA ALA A 103 -17.50 -4.45 7.69
C ALA A 103 -18.09 -5.34 6.57
N GLU A 104 -18.92 -6.30 6.94
CA GLU A 104 -19.57 -7.24 6.00
C GLU A 104 -20.45 -6.52 4.97
N ASP A 105 -21.11 -5.44 5.38
CA ASP A 105 -21.94 -4.57 4.53
C ASP A 105 -21.12 -3.58 3.67
N LYS A 106 -19.78 -3.68 3.72
CA LYS A 106 -18.81 -2.77 3.08
C LYS A 106 -18.96 -1.31 3.51
N SER A 107 -19.54 -1.04 4.70
CA SER A 107 -19.53 0.31 5.29
C SER A 107 -18.13 0.76 5.73
N THR A 108 -17.23 -0.20 5.94
CA THR A 108 -15.79 0.02 6.16
C THR A 108 -14.99 -0.92 5.25
N LEU A 109 -14.06 -0.36 4.49
CA LEU A 109 -13.12 -1.11 3.65
C LEU A 109 -11.68 -0.89 4.12
N ALA A 110 -10.85 -1.92 3.98
CA ALA A 110 -9.45 -1.87 4.36
C ALA A 110 -8.56 -1.42 3.20
N ILE A 111 -7.66 -0.48 3.50
CA ILE A 111 -6.54 -0.16 2.63
C ILE A 111 -5.42 -1.12 2.98
N GLN A 112 -5.00 -1.91 2.01
CA GLN A 112 -3.83 -2.77 2.14
C GLN A 112 -2.86 -2.54 1.00
N ASN A 113 -1.65 -3.10 1.14
CA ASN A 113 -0.61 -3.11 0.11
C ASN A 113 -0.29 -1.73 -0.49
N PHE A 114 -0.51 -0.61 0.21
CA PHE A 114 -0.13 0.70 -0.31
C PHE A 114 1.40 0.85 -0.32
N PHE A 115 1.94 1.04 -1.51
CA PHE A 115 3.37 1.22 -1.72
C PHE A 115 3.58 2.05 -2.98
N ILE A 116 4.59 2.91 -2.92
CA ILE A 116 5.12 3.63 -4.06
C ILE A 116 6.62 3.31 -4.09
N LEU A 117 7.17 3.05 -5.26
CA LEU A 117 8.60 2.86 -5.45
C LEU A 117 9.38 4.07 -4.89
N PRO A 118 10.49 3.88 -4.16
CA PRO A 118 11.22 4.96 -3.47
C PRO A 118 11.50 6.20 -4.33
N GLU A 119 11.91 6.00 -5.58
CA GLU A 119 12.21 7.02 -6.59
C GLU A 119 10.98 7.90 -6.96
N HIS A 120 9.77 7.43 -6.65
CA HIS A 120 8.50 8.10 -6.94
C HIS A 120 7.77 8.63 -5.69
N ARG A 121 8.32 8.49 -4.47
CA ARG A 121 7.68 8.88 -3.19
C ARG A 121 7.58 10.39 -2.92
N LYS A 122 7.87 11.24 -3.91
CA LYS A 122 7.91 12.71 -3.76
C LYS A 122 6.79 13.37 -4.57
N LEU A 123 6.69 14.69 -4.46
CA LEU A 123 5.75 15.53 -5.23
C LEU A 123 4.27 15.27 -4.92
N GLY A 124 3.93 14.73 -3.74
CA GLY A 124 2.54 14.58 -3.33
C GLY A 124 1.77 13.42 -4.00
N LEU A 125 2.43 12.54 -4.76
CA LEU A 125 1.77 11.38 -5.39
C LEU A 125 1.00 10.53 -4.38
N GLY A 126 1.60 10.22 -3.23
CA GLY A 126 0.92 9.44 -2.20
C GLY A 126 -0.32 10.13 -1.62
N HIS A 127 -0.33 11.47 -1.57
CA HIS A 127 -1.52 12.21 -1.16
C HIS A 127 -2.64 12.07 -2.20
N ALA A 128 -2.30 12.29 -3.47
CA ALA A 128 -3.25 12.22 -4.58
C ALA A 128 -3.82 10.80 -4.77
N VAL A 129 -2.99 9.77 -4.59
CA VAL A 129 -3.40 8.35 -4.62
C VAL A 129 -4.47 8.07 -3.57
N MET A 130 -4.23 8.48 -2.33
CA MET A 130 -5.18 8.24 -1.24
C MET A 130 -6.48 9.05 -1.41
N GLU A 131 -6.41 10.29 -1.89
CA GLU A 131 -7.62 11.08 -2.23
C GLU A 131 -8.47 10.38 -3.28
N LYS A 132 -7.86 9.92 -4.37
CA LYS A 132 -8.58 9.16 -5.41
C LYS A 132 -9.15 7.85 -4.87
N LEU A 133 -8.44 7.18 -3.96
CA LEU A 133 -8.93 5.95 -3.36
C LEU A 133 -10.19 6.18 -2.51
N GLU A 134 -10.32 7.34 -1.85
CA GLU A 134 -11.53 7.72 -1.10
C GLU A 134 -12.76 7.80 -2.03
N ASP A 135 -12.60 8.23 -3.27
CA ASP A 135 -13.67 8.22 -4.28
C ASP A 135 -13.94 6.81 -4.83
N VAL A 136 -12.89 6.04 -5.11
CA VAL A 136 -13.02 4.64 -5.56
C VAL A 136 -13.74 3.80 -4.50
N ALA A 137 -13.49 4.05 -3.21
CA ALA A 137 -14.11 3.33 -2.12
C ALA A 137 -15.63 3.47 -2.04
N ARG A 138 -16.18 4.53 -2.64
CA ARG A 138 -17.63 4.79 -2.69
C ARG A 138 -18.28 4.35 -4.00
N THR A 139 -17.50 3.77 -4.92
CA THR A 139 -17.93 3.52 -6.30
C THR A 139 -17.80 2.04 -6.66
N GLU A 140 -18.90 1.43 -7.08
CA GLU A 140 -18.91 0.08 -7.67
C GLU A 140 -18.07 0.05 -8.96
N PRO A 141 -17.41 -1.07 -9.31
CA PRO A 141 -17.51 -2.40 -8.69
C PRO A 141 -16.51 -2.65 -7.55
N TYR A 142 -15.64 -1.68 -7.23
CA TYR A 142 -14.53 -1.90 -6.30
C TYR A 142 -14.87 -1.53 -4.86
N GLY A 143 -15.55 -0.38 -4.70
CA GLY A 143 -16.02 0.12 -3.44
C GLY A 143 -17.45 -0.33 -3.11
N SER A 144 -18.14 0.51 -2.37
CA SER A 144 -19.57 0.38 -2.09
C SER A 144 -20.16 1.77 -1.86
N PRO A 145 -21.36 2.08 -2.37
CA PRO A 145 -22.03 3.35 -2.07
C PRO A 145 -22.31 3.53 -0.56
N ASN A 146 -22.27 2.44 0.22
CA ASN A 146 -22.43 2.47 1.68
C ASN A 146 -21.11 2.72 2.43
N CYS A 147 -19.97 2.77 1.74
CA CYS A 147 -18.66 2.92 2.37
C CYS A 147 -18.54 4.30 3.04
N GLN A 148 -18.44 4.29 4.37
CA GLN A 148 -18.30 5.48 5.21
C GLN A 148 -16.89 5.63 5.79
N PHE A 149 -16.12 4.55 5.83
CA PHE A 149 -14.80 4.53 6.43
C PHE A 149 -13.79 3.79 5.57
N LEU A 150 -12.58 4.36 5.51
CA LEU A 150 -11.39 3.62 5.13
C LEU A 150 -10.57 3.34 6.37
N ALA A 151 -10.20 2.06 6.54
CA ALA A 151 -9.39 1.62 7.65
C ALA A 151 -8.07 1.01 7.17
N LEU A 152 -7.07 0.96 8.03
CA LEU A 152 -5.77 0.35 7.75
C LEU A 152 -5.07 -0.05 9.04
N SER A 153 -4.03 -0.85 8.90
CA SER A 153 -3.03 -1.06 9.95
C SER A 153 -1.66 -0.61 9.47
N THR A 154 -0.87 -0.06 10.38
CA THR A 154 0.52 0.36 10.11
C THR A 154 1.36 0.22 11.38
N LEU A 155 2.68 0.19 11.28
CA LEU A 155 3.53 0.13 12.48
C LEU A 155 3.25 1.34 13.37
N THR A 156 3.16 1.12 14.68
CA THR A 156 2.99 2.23 15.61
C THR A 156 4.14 3.23 15.51
N LYS A 157 3.85 4.52 15.70
CA LYS A 157 4.84 5.60 15.66
C LYS A 157 5.87 5.52 16.78
N LYS A 158 5.62 4.71 17.82
CA LYS A 158 6.58 4.42 18.89
C LYS A 158 7.89 3.85 18.35
N TYR A 159 7.84 3.01 17.31
CA TYR A 159 9.05 2.49 16.65
C TYR A 159 9.94 3.57 16.04
N VAL A 160 9.42 4.79 15.86
CA VAL A 160 10.19 5.92 15.33
C VAL A 160 10.50 6.94 16.42
N TYR A 161 9.59 7.21 17.35
CA TYR A 161 9.72 8.35 18.26
C TYR A 161 9.96 8.00 19.73
N ASP A 162 9.70 6.77 20.16
CA ASP A 162 9.93 6.35 21.55
C ASP A 162 11.33 5.74 21.66
N GLU A 163 12.22 6.48 22.30
CA GLU A 163 13.61 6.07 22.57
C GLU A 163 13.67 4.94 23.62
N GLY A 164 14.67 4.07 23.51
CA GLY A 164 14.90 2.97 24.45
C GLY A 164 15.26 1.66 23.76
N PRO A 165 15.56 0.59 24.52
CA PRO A 165 15.88 -0.74 23.98
C PRO A 165 14.64 -1.49 23.43
N GLU A 166 13.45 -1.00 23.79
CA GLU A 166 12.16 -1.34 23.19
C GLU A 166 11.84 -0.30 22.10
N TRP A 167 10.86 -0.56 21.24
CA TRP A 167 10.43 0.40 20.20
C TRP A 167 11.57 0.82 19.25
N ARG A 168 12.05 2.06 19.29
CA ARG A 168 13.10 2.54 18.36
C ARG A 168 14.38 1.72 18.46
N GLY A 169 14.75 1.23 19.64
CA GLY A 169 15.92 0.35 19.79
C GLY A 169 15.75 -1.05 19.19
N LEU A 170 14.51 -1.45 18.85
CA LEU A 170 14.24 -2.75 18.25
C LEU A 170 14.91 -2.89 16.88
N TRP A 171 15.00 -1.81 16.10
CA TRP A 171 15.62 -1.84 14.77
C TRP A 171 17.07 -2.32 14.80
N ALA A 172 17.86 -1.86 15.79
CA ALA A 172 19.24 -2.29 15.97
C ALA A 172 19.36 -3.79 16.28
N LYS A 173 18.38 -4.38 17.00
CA LYS A 173 18.34 -5.83 17.27
C LYS A 173 18.08 -6.67 16.02
N PHE A 174 17.45 -6.09 15.01
CA PHE A 174 17.23 -6.71 13.71
C PHE A 174 18.31 -6.32 12.68
N GLY A 175 19.36 -5.58 13.08
CA GLY A 175 20.38 -5.10 12.14
C GLY A 175 19.85 -4.09 11.11
N LEU A 176 18.70 -3.46 11.37
CA LEU A 176 18.03 -2.53 10.48
C LEU A 176 18.21 -1.08 10.96
N PRO A 177 18.30 -0.12 10.04
CA PRO A 177 18.25 1.29 10.41
C PRO A 177 16.85 1.65 10.90
N ALA A 178 16.77 2.47 11.95
CA ALA A 178 15.50 3.04 12.37
C ALA A 178 14.96 3.96 11.24
N PRO A 179 13.66 3.88 10.88
CA PRO A 179 13.08 4.77 9.91
C PRO A 179 13.17 6.24 10.34
N ASP A 180 13.37 7.14 9.38
CA ASP A 180 13.35 8.59 9.62
C ASP A 180 11.93 9.14 9.83
N PHE A 181 10.91 8.37 9.43
CA PHE A 181 9.53 8.81 9.42
C PHE A 181 8.58 7.65 9.73
N SER A 182 7.49 7.94 10.44
CA SER A 182 6.41 6.98 10.72
C SER A 182 5.22 7.13 9.79
N ALA A 183 4.86 6.07 9.08
CA ALA A 183 3.64 6.00 8.26
C ALA A 183 2.38 6.32 9.07
N HIS A 184 2.30 5.87 10.33
CA HIS A 184 1.24 6.25 11.28
C HIS A 184 1.06 7.76 11.33
N THR A 185 2.12 8.54 11.57
CA THR A 185 2.01 10.00 11.65
C THR A 185 1.66 10.65 10.31
N TRP A 186 2.01 10.03 9.18
CA TRP A 186 1.53 10.52 7.88
C TRP A 186 0.04 10.28 7.68
N TYR A 187 -0.49 9.14 8.13
CA TYR A 187 -1.94 8.89 8.13
C TYR A 187 -2.69 9.82 9.09
N GLU A 188 -2.15 10.11 10.29
CA GLU A 188 -2.73 11.10 11.22
C GLU A 188 -2.92 12.47 10.54
N LYS A 189 -1.89 12.95 9.83
CA LYS A 189 -1.96 14.20 9.06
C LYS A 189 -2.99 14.20 7.94
N ARG A 190 -3.48 13.02 7.53
CA ARG A 190 -4.54 12.85 6.52
C ARG A 190 -5.93 12.68 7.14
N GLY A 191 -6.05 12.77 8.46
CA GLY A 191 -7.31 12.63 9.18
C GLY A 191 -7.67 11.18 9.54
N TYR A 192 -6.72 10.26 9.50
CA TYR A 192 -6.91 8.93 10.10
C TYR A 192 -6.72 9.01 11.61
N GLU A 193 -7.65 8.43 12.34
CA GLU A 193 -7.58 8.32 13.80
C GLU A 193 -7.23 6.88 14.19
N MET A 194 -6.22 6.73 15.05
CA MET A 194 -5.93 5.44 15.66
C MET A 194 -7.00 5.12 16.71
N PHE A 195 -7.62 3.95 16.61
CA PHE A 195 -8.61 3.49 17.59
C PHE A 195 -8.09 2.31 18.42
N LYS A 196 -7.05 1.62 17.95
CA LYS A 196 -6.44 0.48 18.67
C LYS A 196 -4.96 0.35 18.32
N GLU A 197 -4.20 -0.16 19.28
CA GLU A 197 -2.82 -0.61 19.09
C GLU A 197 -2.72 -2.07 19.57
N GLU A 198 -2.14 -2.96 18.76
CA GLU A 198 -2.02 -4.39 19.11
C GLU A 198 -0.77 -5.08 18.52
N PRO A 199 -0.15 -6.03 19.24
CA PRO A 199 0.92 -6.87 18.70
C PRO A 199 0.36 -7.85 17.66
N ARG A 200 1.05 -8.01 16.52
CA ARG A 200 0.47 -8.74 15.38
C ARG A 200 1.43 -9.62 14.59
N TYR A 201 2.54 -9.07 14.12
CA TYR A 201 3.42 -9.78 13.19
C TYR A 201 4.68 -10.25 13.91
N PRO A 202 4.90 -11.57 14.06
CA PRO A 202 6.14 -12.08 14.61
C PRO A 202 7.27 -11.79 13.63
N VAL A 203 8.39 -11.31 14.16
CA VAL A 203 9.64 -11.13 13.44
C VAL A 203 10.75 -11.80 14.23
N THR A 204 11.57 -12.57 13.54
CA THR A 204 12.68 -13.30 14.12
C THR A 204 13.95 -12.92 13.38
N ASN A 205 15.00 -12.55 14.11
CA ASN A 205 16.31 -12.26 13.53
C ASN A 205 17.14 -13.56 13.37
N GLU A 206 18.33 -13.45 12.78
CA GLU A 206 19.23 -14.58 12.55
C GLU A 206 19.70 -15.26 13.86
N ASP A 207 19.77 -14.50 14.96
CA ASP A 207 20.14 -14.99 16.28
C ASP A 207 18.98 -15.71 17.02
N GLY A 208 17.80 -15.82 16.38
CA GLY A 208 16.61 -16.44 16.97
C GLY A 208 15.81 -15.54 17.93
N PHE A 209 16.22 -14.28 18.11
CA PHE A 209 15.42 -13.31 18.87
C PHE A 209 14.12 -13.03 18.14
N THR A 210 13.00 -13.22 18.83
CA THR A 210 11.65 -13.02 18.29
C THR A 210 10.95 -11.87 19.00
N ALA A 211 10.31 -10.99 18.24
CA ALA A 211 9.43 -9.94 18.74
C ALA A 211 8.11 -9.93 17.96
N LEU A 212 7.03 -9.48 18.59
CA LEU A 212 5.79 -9.17 17.89
C LEU A 212 5.78 -7.69 17.54
N LEU A 213 5.72 -7.37 16.25
CA LEU A 213 5.54 -6.00 15.79
C LEU A 213 4.15 -5.49 16.18
N VAL A 214 4.12 -4.30 16.78
CA VAL A 214 2.92 -3.63 17.24
C VAL A 214 2.36 -2.74 16.14
N MET A 215 1.10 -2.96 15.80
CA MET A 215 0.38 -2.27 14.76
C MET A 215 -0.59 -1.25 15.37
N ALA A 216 -0.60 -0.04 14.83
CA ALA A 216 -1.67 0.93 15.01
C ALA A 216 -2.76 0.66 13.97
N LEU A 217 -3.98 0.42 14.46
CA LEU A 217 -5.19 0.26 13.68
C LEU A 217 -5.86 1.63 13.58
N MET A 218 -6.04 2.10 12.36
CA MET A 218 -6.48 3.46 12.07
C MET A 218 -7.67 3.45 11.14
N LYS A 219 -8.56 4.43 11.29
CA LYS A 219 -9.68 4.64 10.36
C LYS A 219 -9.93 6.11 10.12
N LYS A 220 -10.45 6.42 8.93
CA LYS A 220 -10.86 7.76 8.52
C LYS A 220 -12.29 7.68 8.00
N ARG A 221 -13.16 8.59 8.45
CA ARG A 221 -14.45 8.80 7.82
C ARG A 221 -14.24 9.47 6.45
N ILE A 222 -14.85 8.90 5.41
CA ILE A 222 -14.85 9.45 4.05
C ILE A 222 -16.23 10.04 3.74
N GLY A 223 -16.28 11.13 2.98
CA GLY A 223 -17.48 11.93 2.75
C GLY A 223 -17.35 12.80 1.52
#